data_AF-A0A3N1D6Y7-F1
#
_entry.id   AF-A0A3N1D6Y7-F1
#
_cell.length_a   1.000
_cell.length_b   1.000
_cell.length_c   1.000
_cell.angle_alpha   90.00
_cell.angle_beta   90.00
_cell.angle_gamma   90.00
#
_symmetry.space_group_name_H-M   'P 1'
#
loop_
_entity.id
_entity.type
_entity.pdbx_description
1 polymer ?
#
loop_
_entity_poly.entity_id
_entity_poly.type
_entity_poly.pdbx_seq_one_letter_code
_entity_poly.pdbx_strand_id
1 'polypeptide(L)'
;MRGSFKPVMARPEKPVTGDEPIARFARSLRAERERAGITYRAMSIRCHYGVTSLSQAASGSKLPIWPLAQAYLTACGVPKADLPRWHRQWEEADRCR
;
A
#
# COMPACT_ATOMS: atom_id res chain seq x y z
N MET A 1 -2.68 12.22 -35.28
CA MET A 1 -2.59 12.12 -33.80
C MET A 1 -3.99 11.95 -33.22
N ARG A 2 -4.43 10.73 -32.88
CA ARG A 2 -5.62 10.47 -32.06
C ARG A 2 -5.34 9.22 -31.23
N GLY A 3 -5.03 9.43 -29.94
CA GLY A 3 -4.76 8.37 -28.98
C GLY A 3 -6.02 7.57 -28.68
N SER A 4 -5.94 6.26 -28.86
CA SER A 4 -7.01 5.31 -28.56
C SER A 4 -7.19 5.21 -27.04
N PHE A 5 -8.34 5.67 -26.54
CA PHE A 5 -8.81 5.42 -25.18
C PHE A 5 -9.32 3.97 -25.13
N LYS A 6 -8.54 3.06 -24.52
CA LYS A 6 -9.03 1.72 -24.18
C LYS A 6 -9.69 1.77 -22.81
N PRO A 7 -10.93 1.28 -22.64
CA PRO A 7 -11.56 1.18 -21.33
C PRO A 7 -10.81 0.11 -20.54
N VAL A 8 -10.14 0.51 -19.46
CA VAL A 8 -9.45 -0.44 -18.58
C VAL A 8 -10.51 -1.08 -17.70
N MET A 9 -11.05 -2.20 -18.20
CA MET A 9 -11.78 -3.18 -17.40
C MET A 9 -11.04 -3.39 -16.08
N ALA A 10 -11.74 -3.16 -14.97
CA ALA A 10 -11.23 -3.35 -13.62
C ALA A 10 -10.61 -4.74 -13.52
N ARG A 11 -9.28 -4.80 -13.41
CA ARG A 11 -8.61 -6.05 -13.11
C ARG A 11 -8.98 -6.39 -11.66
N PRO A 12 -9.72 -7.48 -11.40
CA PRO A 12 -9.99 -7.88 -10.03
C PRO A 12 -8.64 -8.01 -9.31
N GLU A 13 -8.53 -7.39 -8.14
CA GLU A 13 -7.32 -7.50 -7.33
C GLU A 13 -7.02 -8.99 -7.17
N LYS A 14 -5.80 -9.41 -7.55
CA LYS A 14 -5.38 -10.79 -7.36
C LYS A 14 -5.56 -11.13 -5.87
N PRO A 15 -6.19 -12.26 -5.53
CA PRO A 15 -6.26 -12.70 -4.16
C PRO A 15 -4.82 -12.78 -3.66
N VAL A 16 -4.58 -12.18 -2.50
CA VAL A 16 -3.34 -12.38 -1.77
C VAL A 16 -3.43 -13.79 -1.18
N THR A 17 -3.22 -14.81 -2.00
CA THR A 17 -3.11 -16.21 -1.60
C THR A 17 -1.74 -16.40 -0.99
N GLY A 18 -1.66 -16.26 0.35
CA GLY A 18 -0.44 -16.48 1.11
C GLY A 18 -0.54 -15.89 2.51
N ASP A 19 -0.14 -16.67 3.51
CA ASP A 19 0.17 -16.15 4.86
C ASP A 19 1.61 -15.62 4.94
N GLU A 20 2.22 -15.40 3.78
CA GLU A 20 3.54 -14.81 3.65
C GLU A 20 3.56 -13.45 4.37
N PRO A 21 4.61 -13.15 5.13
CA PRO A 21 4.70 -11.90 5.89
C PRO A 21 4.44 -10.63 5.07
N ILE A 22 4.84 -10.61 3.80
CA ILE A 22 4.60 -9.51 2.84
C ILE A 22 3.11 -9.34 2.55
N ALA A 23 2.41 -10.44 2.29
CA ALA A 23 0.98 -10.50 2.05
C ALA A 23 0.19 -10.00 3.26
N ARG A 24 0.59 -10.42 4.47
CA ARG A 24 0.00 -9.96 5.73
C ARG A 24 0.18 -8.46 5.93
N PHE A 25 1.39 -7.94 5.72
CA PHE A 25 1.67 -6.51 5.83
C PHE A 25 0.84 -5.68 4.84
N ALA A 26 0.73 -6.13 3.59
CA ALA A 26 -0.08 -5.45 2.58
C ALA A 26 -1.59 -5.43 2.95
N ARG A 27 -2.13 -6.51 3.52
CA ARG A 27 -3.50 -6.56 4.05
C ARG A 27 -3.70 -5.53 5.16
N SER A 28 -2.76 -5.42 6.09
CA SER A 28 -2.81 -4.43 7.16
C SER A 28 -2.77 -2.98 6.63
N LEU A 29 -1.96 -2.70 5.61
CA LEU A 29 -1.97 -1.38 4.95
C LEU A 29 -3.33 -1.05 4.32
N ARG A 30 -3.94 -2.02 3.61
CA ARG A 30 -5.27 -1.83 3.01
C ARG A 30 -6.31 -1.52 4.08
N ALA A 31 -6.29 -2.23 5.20
CA ALA A 31 -7.22 -2.00 6.30
C ALA A 31 -7.12 -0.56 6.83
N GLU A 32 -5.91 -0.02 7.02
CA GLU A 32 -5.76 1.38 7.46
C GLU A 32 -6.24 2.38 6.39
N ARG A 33 -6.02 2.10 5.10
CA ARG A 33 -6.56 2.95 4.03
C ARG A 33 -8.09 2.93 3.99
N GLU A 34 -8.69 1.76 4.17
CA GLU A 34 -10.14 1.60 4.24
C GLU A 34 -10.73 2.35 5.44
N ARG A 35 -10.09 2.25 6.61
CA ARG A 35 -10.45 3.03 7.80
C ARG A 35 -10.34 4.54 7.57
N ALA A 36 -9.33 4.97 6.82
CA ALA A 36 -9.15 6.37 6.44
C ALA A 36 -10.16 6.86 5.38
N GLY A 37 -10.80 5.95 4.65
CA GLY A 37 -11.78 6.27 3.61
C GLY A 37 -11.20 6.99 2.38
N ILE A 38 -9.91 6.82 2.09
CA ILE A 38 -9.24 7.55 0.99
C ILE A 38 -8.87 6.66 -0.21
N THR A 39 -8.93 7.26 -1.40
CA THR A 39 -8.48 6.63 -2.66
C THR A 39 -6.96 6.77 -2.81
N TYR A 40 -6.34 5.90 -3.62
CA TYR A 40 -4.91 6.04 -3.94
C TYR A 40 -4.56 7.38 -4.59
N ARG A 41 -5.49 7.99 -5.34
CA ARG A 41 -5.29 9.32 -5.93
C ARG A 41 -5.27 10.42 -4.85
N ALA A 42 -6.19 10.39 -3.91
CA ALA A 42 -6.19 11.32 -2.78
C ALA A 42 -4.95 11.12 -1.88
N MET A 43 -4.56 9.87 -1.65
CA MET A 43 -3.35 9.52 -0.91
C MET A 43 -2.09 10.03 -1.60
N SER A 44 -1.98 9.86 -2.92
CA SER A 44 -0.85 10.34 -3.73
C SER A 44 -0.60 11.83 -3.56
N ILE A 45 -1.67 12.63 -3.46
CA ILE A 45 -1.58 14.07 -3.21
C ILE A 45 -1.01 14.37 -1.81
N ARG A 46 -1.36 13.55 -0.81
CA ARG A 46 -0.93 13.73 0.60
C ARG A 46 0.51 13.30 0.84
N CYS A 47 0.98 12.26 0.17
CA CYS A 47 2.31 11.69 0.42
C CYS A 47 3.33 11.96 -0.70
N HIS A 48 2.92 12.62 -1.79
CA HIS A 48 3.76 12.90 -2.97
C HIS A 48 4.35 11.66 -3.65
N TYR A 49 3.82 10.47 -3.38
CA TYR A 49 4.16 9.25 -4.11
C TYR A 49 3.17 9.00 -5.25
N GLY A 50 3.65 8.37 -6.32
CA GLY A 50 2.82 7.98 -7.45
C GLY A 50 1.75 6.95 -7.06
N VAL A 51 0.56 7.07 -7.66
CA VAL A 51 -0.57 6.14 -7.48
C VAL A 51 -0.16 4.68 -7.73
N THR A 52 0.68 4.43 -8.74
CA THR A 52 1.21 3.10 -9.06
C THR A 52 2.02 2.53 -7.91
N SER A 53 2.92 3.30 -7.31
CA SER A 53 3.74 2.86 -6.17
C SER A 53 2.89 2.53 -4.95
N LEU A 54 1.86 3.34 -4.68
CA LEU A 54 0.93 3.11 -3.57
C LEU A 54 0.08 1.84 -3.78
N SER A 55 -0.39 1.63 -5.01
CA SER A 55 -1.13 0.41 -5.38
C SER A 55 -0.25 -0.83 -5.29
N GLN A 56 1.02 -0.76 -5.70
CA GLN A 56 1.98 -1.85 -5.55
C GLN A 56 2.35 -2.12 -4.10
N ALA A 57 2.50 -1.09 -3.25
CA ALA A 57 2.74 -1.27 -1.83
C ALA A 57 1.62 -2.07 -1.14
N ALA A 58 0.39 -1.90 -1.62
CA ALA A 58 -0.78 -2.62 -1.15
C ALA A 58 -1.09 -3.89 -1.94
N SER A 59 -0.30 -4.29 -2.95
CA SER A 59 -0.63 -5.46 -3.78
C SER A 59 -0.36 -6.80 -3.08
N GLY A 60 0.54 -6.81 -2.09
CA GLY A 60 1.04 -8.03 -1.46
C GLY A 60 2.04 -8.81 -2.32
N SER A 61 2.43 -8.31 -3.50
CA SER A 61 3.40 -9.00 -4.39
C SER A 61 4.86 -8.69 -4.06
N LYS A 62 5.13 -7.57 -3.40
CA LYS A 62 6.48 -7.18 -2.98
C LYS A 62 6.37 -6.28 -1.75
N LEU A 63 7.33 -6.40 -0.83
CA LEU A 63 7.45 -5.49 0.29
C LEU A 63 7.81 -4.07 -0.22
N PRO A 64 7.04 -3.03 0.12
CA PRO A 64 7.44 -1.65 -0.15
C PRO A 64 8.68 -1.29 0.67
N ILE A 65 9.49 -0.34 0.22
CA ILE A 65 10.53 0.24 1.08
C ILE A 65 9.88 0.97 2.27
N TRP A 66 10.54 0.97 3.43
CA TRP A 66 9.98 1.59 4.64
C TRP A 66 9.51 3.04 4.44
N PRO A 67 10.24 3.95 3.74
CA PRO A 67 9.77 5.31 3.52
C PRO A 67 8.42 5.41 2.80
N LEU A 68 8.14 4.50 1.87
CA LEU A 68 6.85 4.42 1.17
C LEU A 68 5.74 3.92 2.10
N ALA A 69 6.02 2.89 2.91
CA ALA A 69 5.07 2.35 3.88
C ALA A 69 4.73 3.37 4.99
N GLN A 70 5.74 4.06 5.51
CA GLN A 70 5.56 5.14 6.48
C GLN A 70 4.68 6.26 5.90
N ALA A 71 4.99 6.71 4.68
CA ALA A 71 4.22 7.76 4.02
C ALA A 71 2.76 7.32 3.76
N TYR A 72 2.54 6.07 3.39
CA TYR A 72 1.21 5.45 3.26
C TYR A 72 0.43 5.55 4.58
N LEU A 73 1.01 5.07 5.68
CA LEU A 73 0.39 5.06 7.01
C LEU A 73 0.06 6.49 7.48
N THR A 74 1.00 7.42 7.33
CA THR A 74 0.77 8.82 7.70
C THR A 74 -0.32 9.48 6.84
N ALA A 75 -0.42 9.14 5.55
CA ALA A 75 -1.47 9.65 4.68
C ALA A 75 -2.86 9.08 5.02
N CYS A 76 -2.91 7.85 5.56
CA CYS A 76 -4.09 7.24 6.17
C CYS A 76 -4.44 7.83 7.55
N GLY A 77 -3.61 8.71 8.12
CA GLY A 77 -3.86 9.30 9.43
C GLY A 77 -3.40 8.44 10.61
N VAL A 78 -2.57 7.43 10.38
CA VAL A 78 -1.94 6.67 11.47
C VAL A 78 -1.03 7.60 12.28
N PRO A 79 -1.20 7.70 13.61
CA PRO A 79 -0.37 8.56 14.45
C PRO A 79 1.11 8.19 14.35
N LYS A 80 2.01 9.18 14.46
CA LYS A 80 3.46 8.92 14.46
C LYS A 80 3.90 7.98 15.59
N ALA A 81 3.19 8.02 16.73
CA ALA A 81 3.42 7.13 17.87
C ALA A 81 3.19 5.64 17.53
N ASP A 82 2.36 5.35 16.52
CA ASP A 82 2.09 3.99 16.08
C ASP A 82 3.12 3.49 15.05
N LEU A 83 3.86 4.37 14.39
CA LEU A 83 4.81 3.96 13.33
C LEU A 83 5.86 2.92 13.78
N PRO A 84 6.40 2.93 15.03
CA PRO A 84 7.29 1.87 15.49
C PRO A 84 6.67 0.47 15.45
N ARG A 85 5.36 0.34 15.74
CA ARG A 85 4.66 -0.95 15.68
C ARG A 85 4.59 -1.48 14.26
N TRP A 86 4.38 -0.58 13.31
CA TRP A 86 4.37 -0.89 11.87
C TRP A 86 5.76 -1.19 11.33
N HIS A 87 6.79 -0.48 11.80
CA HIS A 87 8.18 -0.74 11.43
C HIS A 87 8.58 -2.17 11.82
N ARG A 88 8.23 -2.61 13.03
CA ARG A 88 8.51 -3.99 13.46
C ARG A 88 7.83 -5.03 12.56
N GLN A 89 6.57 -4.82 12.19
CA GLN A 89 5.87 -5.71 11.25
C GLN A 89 6.52 -5.71 9.86
N TRP A 90 7.02 -4.54 9.42
CA TRP A 90 7.75 -4.41 8.17
C TRP A 90 9.09 -5.15 8.21
N GLU A 91 9.85 -5.04 9.30
CA GLU A 91 11.12 -5.75 9.52
C GLU A 91 10.93 -7.28 9.62
N GLU A 92 9.83 -7.74 10.21
CA GLU A 92 9.45 -9.15 10.18
C GLU A 92 9.18 -9.62 8.74
N ALA A 93 8.53 -8.78 7.93
CA ALA A 93 8.25 -9.12 6.54
C ALA A 93 9.51 -9.06 5.65
N ASP A 94 10.44 -8.16 5.92
CA ASP A 94 11.71 -8.04 5.19
C ASP A 94 12.65 -9.22 5.48
N ARG A 95 12.68 -9.70 6.73
CA ARG A 95 13.49 -10.87 7.12
C ARG A 95 13.05 -12.18 6.48
N CYS A 96 11.81 -12.28 6.02
CA CYS A 96 11.24 -13.48 5.40
C CYS A 96 11.05 -13.35 3.88
N ARG A 97 11.65 -12.33 3.25
CA ARG A 97 11.52 -12.01 1.82
C ARG A 97 12.43 -12.85 0.92
#